data_AF-A0A4Q9FE39-F1
#
_entry.id   AF-A0A4Q9FE39-F1
#
_cell.length_a   1.000
_cell.length_b   1.000
_cell.length_c   1.000
_cell.angle_alpha   90.00
_cell.angle_beta   90.00
_cell.angle_gamma   90.00
#
_symmetry.space_group_name_H-M   'P 1'
#
loop_
_entity.id
_entity.type
_entity.pdbx_description
1 polymer ?
#
loop_
_entity_poly.entity_id
_entity_poly.type
_entity_poly.pdbx_seq_one_letter_code
_entity_poly.pdbx_strand_id
1 'polypeptide(L)'
;MKLKKGIKIALLVLSCVIVIFVSFATYSILIIENAKFEYEMLFLLAIILGGVLSIVYQIKTMQFYSSKSKKLELTGKLFWIGNILFSLTLFCFSLYFLYFIYKSFESFEGNMRTSMVLTLVITILILLVAVFLALEASTLYKRILHQKERDYVDSIEDIKGNQDGDFNF
;
A
#
# COMPACT_ATOMS: atom_id res chain seq x y z
N MET A 1 13.10 -14.89 5.59
CA MET A 1 11.93 -15.02 4.66
C MET A 1 10.59 -15.03 5.39
N LYS A 2 10.42 -15.78 6.49
CA LYS A 2 9.13 -15.87 7.24
C LYS A 2 8.59 -14.51 7.73
N LEU A 3 9.45 -13.65 8.31
CA LEU A 3 9.04 -12.31 8.79
C LEU A 3 8.50 -11.41 7.67
N LYS A 4 9.21 -11.32 6.54
CA LYS A 4 8.78 -10.52 5.37
C LYS A 4 7.44 -10.98 4.82
N LYS A 5 7.21 -12.30 4.81
CA LYS A 5 5.93 -12.90 4.41
C LYS A 5 4.82 -12.58 5.43
N GLY A 6 5.13 -12.61 6.74
CA GLY A 6 4.20 -12.22 7.80
C GLY A 6 3.74 -10.75 7.69
N ILE A 7 4.68 -9.82 7.49
CA ILE A 7 4.38 -8.40 7.26
C ILE A 7 3.48 -8.22 6.02
N LYS A 8 3.77 -8.96 4.94
CA LYS A 8 2.96 -8.92 3.71
C LYS A 8 1.51 -9.37 3.95
N ILE A 9 1.32 -10.46 4.70
CA ILE A 9 -0.01 -10.97 5.08
C ILE A 9 -0.73 -9.94 5.97
N ALA A 10 -0.04 -9.37 6.95
CA ALA A 10 -0.62 -8.36 7.83
C ALA A 10 -1.10 -7.14 7.04
N LEU A 11 -0.30 -6.65 6.08
CA LEU A 11 -0.69 -5.54 5.20
C LEU A 11 -1.91 -5.89 4.35
N LEU A 12 -1.97 -7.10 3.79
CA LEU A 12 -3.13 -7.56 3.04
C LEU A 12 -4.40 -7.55 3.89
N VAL A 13 -4.34 -8.15 5.09
CA VAL A 13 -5.49 -8.21 6.01
C VAL A 13 -5.93 -6.82 6.44
N LEU A 14 -4.99 -5.94 6.81
CA LEU A 14 -5.30 -4.57 7.22
C LEU A 14 -5.91 -3.76 6.08
N SER A 15 -5.41 -3.88 4.84
CA SER A 15 -6.03 -3.25 3.68
C SER A 15 -7.46 -3.75 3.45
N CYS A 16 -7.72 -5.05 3.59
CA CYS A 16 -9.08 -5.60 3.50
C CYS A 16 -10.00 -5.03 4.58
N VAL A 17 -9.55 -4.97 5.83
CA VAL A 17 -10.34 -4.41 6.95
C VAL A 17 -10.69 -2.95 6.70
N ILE A 18 -9.73 -2.14 6.24
CA ILE A 18 -9.96 -0.73 5.93
C ILE A 18 -11.00 -0.58 4.80
N VAL A 19 -10.88 -1.35 3.72
CA VAL A 19 -11.83 -1.30 2.59
C VAL A 19 -13.24 -1.69 3.02
N ILE A 20 -13.38 -2.75 3.83
CA ILE A 20 -14.67 -3.18 4.36
C ILE A 20 -15.27 -2.09 5.24
N PHE A 21 -14.47 -1.49 6.12
CA PHE A 21 -14.91 -0.42 7.00
C PHE A 21 -15.41 0.80 6.22
N VAL A 22 -14.65 1.28 5.25
CA VAL A 22 -15.04 2.43 4.42
C VAL A 22 -16.29 2.09 3.59
N SER A 23 -16.37 0.88 3.03
CA SER A 23 -17.55 0.43 2.27
C SER A 23 -18.80 0.39 3.14
N PHE A 24 -18.67 -0.10 4.38
CA PHE A 24 -19.78 -0.12 5.34
C PHE A 24 -20.21 1.29 5.74
N ALA A 25 -19.26 2.21 5.95
CA ALA A 25 -19.56 3.61 6.24
C ALA A 25 -20.31 4.27 5.06
N THR A 26 -19.82 4.09 3.83
CA THR A 26 -20.49 4.60 2.62
C THR A 26 -21.90 4.00 2.45
N TYR A 27 -22.05 2.69 2.68
CA TYR A 27 -23.36 2.03 2.63
C TYR A 27 -24.32 2.60 3.67
N SER A 28 -23.85 2.83 4.90
CA SER A 28 -24.68 3.37 5.98
C SER A 28 -25.18 4.77 5.64
N ILE A 29 -24.31 5.65 5.13
CA ILE A 29 -24.67 7.02 4.73
C ILE A 29 -25.70 7.01 3.58
N LEU A 30 -25.47 6.19 2.54
CA LEU A 30 -26.32 6.21 1.35
C LEU A 30 -27.66 5.50 1.54
N ILE A 31 -27.65 4.35 2.21
CA ILE A 31 -28.82 3.46 2.26
C ILE A 31 -29.58 3.59 3.57
N ILE A 32 -28.87 3.64 4.71
CA ILE A 32 -29.52 3.67 6.03
C ILE A 32 -29.98 5.09 6.35
N GLU A 33 -29.09 6.07 6.18
CA GLU A 33 -29.41 7.48 6.41
C GLU A 33 -30.15 8.13 5.24
N ASN A 34 -30.25 7.42 4.10
CA ASN A 34 -30.94 7.86 2.89
C ASN A 34 -30.44 9.25 2.41
N ALA A 35 -29.16 9.51 2.61
CA ALA A 35 -28.52 10.75 2.20
C ALA A 35 -28.46 10.85 0.67
N LYS A 36 -28.63 12.06 0.14
CA LYS A 36 -28.43 12.29 -1.29
C LYS A 36 -26.96 12.10 -1.63
N PHE A 37 -26.70 11.50 -2.80
CA PHE A 37 -25.34 11.36 -3.27
C PHE A 37 -24.73 12.74 -3.58
N GLU A 38 -23.75 13.13 -2.78
CA GLU A 38 -23.03 14.40 -2.92
C GLU A 38 -21.62 14.17 -3.49
N TYR A 39 -21.03 15.21 -4.07
CA TYR A 39 -19.71 15.12 -4.71
C TYR A 39 -18.61 14.68 -3.74
N GLU A 40 -18.72 15.04 -2.46
CA GLU A 40 -17.79 14.60 -1.39
C GLU A 40 -17.76 13.07 -1.24
N MET A 41 -18.84 12.36 -1.57
CA MET A 41 -18.91 10.91 -1.51
C MET A 41 -18.10 10.21 -2.62
N LEU A 42 -17.75 10.92 -3.71
CA LEU A 42 -16.81 10.40 -4.71
C LEU A 42 -15.44 10.13 -4.11
N PHE A 43 -15.04 10.88 -3.09
CA PHE A 43 -13.78 10.65 -2.39
C PHE A 43 -13.79 9.31 -1.65
N LEU A 44 -14.90 8.98 -0.97
CA LEU A 44 -15.07 7.67 -0.32
C LEU A 44 -15.03 6.53 -1.34
N LEU A 45 -15.68 6.72 -2.49
CA LEU A 45 -15.66 5.75 -3.58
C LEU A 45 -14.24 5.54 -4.14
N ALA A 46 -13.47 6.63 -4.28
CA ALA A 46 -12.09 6.59 -4.73
C ALA A 46 -11.18 5.85 -3.72
N ILE A 47 -11.42 6.02 -2.41
CA ILE A 47 -10.72 5.25 -1.36
C ILE A 47 -11.02 3.76 -1.50
N ILE A 48 -12.27 3.38 -1.73
CA ILE A 48 -12.66 1.98 -1.93
C ILE A 48 -11.94 1.41 -3.16
N LEU A 49 -11.99 2.10 -4.30
CA LEU A 49 -11.31 1.68 -5.54
C LEU A 49 -9.79 1.56 -5.35
N GLY A 50 -9.15 2.55 -4.73
CA GLY A 50 -7.72 2.52 -4.42
C GLY A 50 -7.36 1.37 -3.48
N GLY A 51 -8.20 1.10 -2.49
CA GLY A 51 -8.02 -0.01 -1.56
C GLY A 51 -8.14 -1.38 -2.23
N VAL A 52 -9.09 -1.56 -3.14
CA VAL A 52 -9.20 -2.79 -3.95
C VAL A 52 -7.96 -2.98 -4.83
N LEU A 53 -7.47 -1.92 -5.47
CA LEU A 53 -6.22 -1.98 -6.26
C LEU A 53 -5.02 -2.35 -5.38
N SER A 54 -4.95 -1.81 -4.16
CA SER A 54 -3.93 -2.17 -3.16
C SER A 54 -4.04 -3.65 -2.76
N ILE A 55 -5.24 -4.17 -2.50
CA ILE A 55 -5.45 -5.60 -2.17
C ILE A 55 -4.97 -6.49 -3.32
N VAL A 56 -5.37 -6.20 -4.55
CA VAL A 56 -4.93 -6.96 -5.74
C VAL A 56 -3.41 -6.89 -5.90
N TYR A 57 -2.81 -5.73 -5.66
CA TYR A 57 -1.37 -5.56 -5.63
C TYR A 57 -0.71 -6.48 -4.58
N GLN A 58 -1.21 -6.49 -3.34
CA GLN A 58 -0.67 -7.31 -2.26
C GLN A 58 -0.74 -8.82 -2.59
N ILE A 59 -1.87 -9.28 -3.17
CA ILE A 59 -2.05 -10.67 -3.61
C ILE A 59 -1.07 -11.02 -4.73
N LYS A 60 -0.99 -10.21 -5.78
CA LYS A 60 -0.10 -10.48 -6.94
C LYS A 60 1.37 -10.50 -6.58
N THR A 61 1.77 -9.69 -5.62
CA THR A 61 3.17 -9.57 -5.18
C THR A 61 3.54 -10.56 -4.08
N MET A 62 2.57 -11.28 -3.51
CA MET A 62 2.75 -12.33 -2.51
C MET A 62 3.71 -13.43 -2.99
N GLN A 63 3.63 -13.79 -4.28
CA GLN A 63 4.48 -14.82 -4.90
C GLN A 63 5.97 -14.49 -4.84
N PHE A 64 6.34 -13.21 -4.83
CA PHE A 64 7.73 -12.76 -4.74
C PHE A 64 8.37 -13.02 -3.37
N TYR A 65 7.55 -13.38 -2.37
CA TYR A 65 8.00 -13.73 -1.03
C TYR A 65 7.98 -15.24 -0.78
N SER A 66 7.52 -16.05 -1.76
CA SER A 66 7.31 -17.49 -1.61
C SER A 66 8.40 -18.39 -2.23
N SER A 67 9.28 -17.89 -3.11
CA SER A 67 10.37 -18.70 -3.68
C SER A 67 11.62 -17.88 -3.96
N LYS A 68 12.79 -18.49 -3.78
CA LYS A 68 14.04 -18.01 -4.39
C LYS A 68 13.89 -18.20 -5.92
N SER A 69 14.37 -17.24 -6.72
CA SER A 69 14.48 -17.30 -8.19
C SER A 69 13.21 -17.37 -9.05
N LYS A 70 12.25 -16.46 -8.88
CA LYS A 70 11.35 -16.09 -9.99
C LYS A 70 11.77 -14.73 -10.54
N LYS A 71 11.80 -14.57 -11.87
CA LYS A 71 11.93 -13.26 -12.52
C LYS A 71 10.87 -12.32 -11.93
N LEU A 72 11.32 -11.31 -11.20
CA LEU A 72 10.39 -10.33 -10.63
C LEU A 72 9.99 -9.36 -11.74
N GLU A 73 8.91 -9.69 -12.44
CA GLU A 73 8.27 -8.74 -13.34
C GLU A 73 7.14 -8.01 -12.61
N LEU A 74 7.14 -6.68 -12.70
CA LEU A 74 6.05 -5.86 -12.18
C LEU A 74 4.82 -6.03 -13.10
N THR A 75 4.14 -7.17 -12.99
CA THR A 75 2.93 -7.46 -13.78
C THR A 75 1.81 -6.53 -13.32
N GLY A 76 1.68 -5.40 -14.00
CA GLY A 76 0.61 -4.40 -13.81
C GLY A 76 1.06 -3.16 -13.03
N LYS A 77 1.70 -2.21 -13.74
CA LYS A 77 2.05 -0.87 -13.23
C LYS A 77 0.87 -0.16 -12.55
N LEU A 78 -0.35 -0.36 -13.07
CA LEU A 78 -1.58 0.22 -12.53
C LEU A 78 -1.85 -0.21 -11.08
N PHE A 79 -1.60 -1.48 -10.73
CA PHE A 79 -1.79 -1.95 -9.35
C PHE A 79 -0.74 -1.38 -8.39
N TRP A 80 0.49 -1.17 -8.88
CA TRP A 80 1.54 -0.52 -8.09
C TRP A 80 1.21 0.96 -7.85
N ILE A 81 0.81 1.69 -8.89
CA ILE A 81 0.37 3.09 -8.77
C ILE A 81 -0.84 3.17 -7.83
N GLY A 82 -1.82 2.27 -7.99
CA GLY A 82 -2.98 2.19 -7.10
C GLY A 82 -2.61 1.97 -5.63
N ASN A 83 -1.67 1.07 -5.34
CA ASN A 83 -1.19 0.85 -3.98
C ASN A 83 -0.49 2.08 -3.39
N ILE A 84 0.35 2.77 -4.17
CA ILE A 84 1.01 4.01 -3.74
C ILE A 84 -0.02 5.11 -3.51
N LEU A 85 -0.98 5.28 -4.42
CA LEU A 85 -2.02 6.29 -4.29
C LEU A 85 -2.89 6.04 -3.05
N PHE A 86 -3.31 4.79 -2.83
CA PHE A 86 -4.08 4.41 -1.64
C PHE A 86 -3.29 4.65 -0.34
N SER A 87 -2.01 4.26 -0.32
CA SER A 87 -1.10 4.54 0.79
C SER A 87 -0.99 6.04 1.07
N LEU A 88 -0.85 6.87 0.04
CA LEU A 88 -0.80 8.32 0.17
C LEU A 88 -2.12 8.89 0.71
N THR A 89 -3.26 8.38 0.24
CA THR A 89 -4.58 8.79 0.75
C THR A 89 -4.73 8.48 2.24
N LEU A 90 -4.35 7.27 2.67
CA LEU A 90 -4.38 6.89 4.09
C LEU A 90 -3.43 7.74 4.93
N PHE A 91 -2.27 8.09 4.38
CA PHE A 91 -1.31 8.98 5.04
C PHE A 91 -1.90 10.37 5.25
N CYS A 92 -2.44 11.00 4.19
CA CYS A 92 -3.09 12.31 4.27
C CYS A 92 -4.29 12.29 5.23
N PHE A 93 -5.10 11.24 5.19
CA PHE A 93 -6.24 11.06 6.08
C PHE A 93 -5.79 10.97 7.55
N SER A 94 -4.73 10.22 7.82
CA SER A 94 -4.17 10.10 9.17
C SER A 94 -3.65 11.43 9.69
N LEU A 95 -2.96 12.22 8.86
CA LEU A 95 -2.51 13.56 9.23
C LEU A 95 -3.68 14.51 9.50
N TYR A 96 -4.73 14.45 8.69
CA TYR A 96 -5.94 15.23 8.91
C TYR A 96 -6.59 14.90 10.27
N PHE A 97 -6.75 13.62 10.60
CA PHE A 97 -7.31 13.20 11.89
C PHE A 97 -6.41 13.57 13.06
N LEU A 98 -5.09 13.50 12.89
CA LEU A 98 -4.15 13.93 13.92
C LEU A 98 -4.25 15.43 14.20
N TYR A 99 -4.41 16.25 13.15
CA TYR A 99 -4.70 17.68 13.28
C TYR A 99 -6.06 17.93 13.95
N PHE A 100 -7.10 17.19 13.58
CA PHE A 100 -8.42 17.29 14.20
C PHE A 100 -8.40 16.96 15.69
N ILE A 101 -7.67 15.91 16.09
CA ILE A 101 -7.48 15.54 17.50
C ILE A 101 -6.73 16.65 18.24
N TYR A 102 -5.66 17.19 17.66
CA TYR A 102 -4.91 18.31 18.24
C TYR A 102 -5.81 19.51 18.51
N LYS A 103 -6.62 19.91 17.52
CA LYS A 103 -7.56 21.03 17.67
C LYS A 103 -8.65 20.75 18.70
N SER A 104 -9.15 19.52 18.74
CA SER A 104 -10.11 19.12 19.75
C SER A 104 -9.49 19.18 21.15
N PHE A 105 -8.28 18.68 21.34
CA PHE A 105 -7.57 18.71 22.62
C PHE A 105 -7.34 20.13 23.15
N GLU A 106 -6.95 21.06 22.27
CA GLU A 106 -6.81 22.49 22.58
C GLU A 106 -8.15 23.10 23.06
N SER A 107 -9.27 22.67 22.46
CA SER A 107 -10.61 23.17 22.80
C SER A 107 -11.20 22.61 24.09
N PHE A 108 -10.72 21.47 24.61
CA PHE A 108 -11.24 20.82 25.82
C PHE A 108 -10.34 21.01 27.06
N GLU A 109 -9.58 22.11 27.10
CA GLU A 109 -8.69 22.45 28.23
C GLU A 109 -7.72 21.32 28.61
N GLY A 110 -7.27 20.53 27.62
CA GLY A 110 -6.27 19.49 27.83
C GLY A 110 -6.78 18.18 28.46
N ASN A 111 -8.09 18.00 28.62
CA ASN A 111 -8.65 16.72 29.06
C ASN A 111 -9.02 15.82 27.88
N MET A 112 -8.22 14.78 27.63
CA MET A 112 -8.55 13.78 26.60
C MET A 112 -9.70 12.89 27.07
N ARG A 113 -10.85 13.02 26.40
CA ARG A 113 -11.93 12.03 26.51
C ARG A 113 -11.45 10.67 26.01
N THR A 114 -11.96 9.58 26.58
CA THR A 114 -11.65 8.20 26.15
C THR A 114 -11.86 7.98 24.66
N SER A 115 -12.90 8.61 24.08
CA SER A 115 -13.16 8.56 22.64
C SER A 115 -12.03 9.18 21.81
N MET A 116 -11.39 10.25 22.27
CA MET A 116 -10.26 10.88 21.58
C MET A 116 -9.01 10.01 21.61
N VAL A 117 -8.75 9.36 22.75
CA VAL A 117 -7.64 8.41 22.89
C VAL A 117 -7.84 7.24 21.93
N LEU A 118 -9.05 6.70 21.85
CA LEU A 118 -9.38 5.63 20.91
C LEU A 118 -9.20 6.06 19.45
N THR A 119 -9.71 7.24 19.08
CA THR A 119 -9.50 7.81 17.73
C THR A 119 -8.01 8.01 17.43
N LEU A 120 -7.21 8.45 18.41
CA LEU A 120 -5.76 8.61 18.26
C LEU A 120 -5.06 7.28 17.98
N VAL A 121 -5.39 6.22 18.74
CA VAL A 121 -4.83 4.88 18.53
C VAL A 121 -5.16 4.35 17.14
N ILE A 122 -6.41 4.50 16.70
CA ILE A 122 -6.84 4.10 15.34
C ILE A 122 -6.10 4.92 14.29
N THR A 123 -5.96 6.23 14.49
CA THR A 123 -5.25 7.13 13.57
C THR A 123 -3.79 6.74 13.42
N ILE A 124 -3.10 6.43 14.51
CA ILE A 124 -1.70 5.96 14.50
C ILE A 124 -1.60 4.63 13.76
N LEU A 125 -2.55 3.71 13.95
CA LEU A 125 -2.57 2.43 13.26
C LEU A 125 -2.73 2.60 11.74
N ILE A 126 -3.66 3.47 11.29
CA ILE A 126 -3.84 3.76 9.87
C ILE A 126 -2.58 4.40 9.27
N LEU A 127 -1.93 5.31 10.01
CA LEU A 127 -0.68 5.94 9.60
C LEU A 127 0.43 4.91 9.40
N LEU A 128 0.57 3.96 10.33
CA LEU A 128 1.53 2.88 10.21
C LEU A 128 1.25 2.01 8.96
N VAL A 129 -0.01 1.63 8.74
CA VAL A 129 -0.40 0.88 7.53
C VAL A 129 -0.02 1.65 6.27
N ALA A 130 -0.31 2.95 6.21
CA ALA A 130 0.04 3.80 5.09
C ALA A 130 1.54 3.78 4.81
N VAL A 131 2.37 4.02 5.82
CA VAL A 131 3.84 4.01 5.70
C VAL A 131 4.36 2.64 5.25
N PHE A 132 3.89 1.55 5.84
CA PHE A 132 4.34 0.21 5.47
C PHE A 132 3.91 -0.18 4.04
N LEU A 133 2.72 0.23 3.58
CA LEU A 133 2.30 0.02 2.19
C LEU A 133 3.23 0.74 1.20
N ALA A 134 3.64 1.99 1.49
CA ALA A 134 4.57 2.75 0.65
C ALA A 134 5.97 2.14 0.64
N LEU A 135 6.49 1.79 1.82
CA LEU A 135 7.81 1.17 1.98
C LEU A 135 7.88 -0.17 1.26
N GLU A 136 6.85 -1.02 1.41
CA GLU A 136 6.81 -2.31 0.74
C GLU A 136 6.83 -2.15 -0.78
N ALA A 137 5.98 -1.26 -1.32
CA ALA A 137 5.92 -1.01 -2.76
C ALA A 137 7.22 -0.42 -3.32
N SER A 138 7.89 0.46 -2.56
CA SER A 138 9.17 1.05 -2.94
C SER A 138 10.32 0.04 -2.87
N THR A 139 10.37 -0.80 -1.83
CA THR A 139 11.41 -1.84 -1.71
C THR A 139 11.25 -2.93 -2.77
N LEU A 140 10.03 -3.26 -3.18
CA LEU A 140 9.80 -4.19 -4.28
C LEU A 140 10.21 -3.58 -5.62
N TYR A 141 9.88 -2.31 -5.86
CA TYR A 141 10.29 -1.58 -7.06
C TYR A 141 11.81 -1.53 -7.21
N LYS A 142 12.53 -1.15 -6.14
CA LYS A 142 14.01 -1.15 -6.14
C LYS A 142 14.60 -2.54 -6.43
N ARG A 143 14.01 -3.60 -5.86
CA ARG A 143 14.45 -4.98 -6.12
C ARG A 143 14.29 -5.39 -7.58
N ILE A 144 13.19 -4.97 -8.22
CA ILE A 144 12.93 -5.25 -9.64
C ILE A 144 13.93 -4.49 -10.53
N LEU A 145 14.21 -3.23 -10.21
CA LEU A 145 15.19 -2.43 -10.95
C LEU A 145 16.59 -3.08 -10.89
N HIS A 146 17.07 -3.44 -9.71
CA HIS A 146 18.36 -4.11 -9.53
C HIS A 146 18.42 -5.51 -10.15
N GLN A 147 17.29 -6.21 -10.27
CA GLN A 147 17.26 -7.46 -11.02
C GLN A 147 17.44 -7.21 -12.51
N LYS A 148 16.72 -6.23 -13.08
CA LYS A 148 16.86 -5.87 -14.50
C LYS A 148 18.26 -5.39 -14.85
N GLU A 149 18.89 -4.62 -13.97
CA GLU A 149 20.28 -4.19 -14.15
C GLU A 149 21.25 -5.37 -14.17
N ARG A 150 21.10 -6.33 -13.25
CA ARG A 150 21.93 -7.54 -13.23
C ARG A 150 21.69 -8.43 -14.44
N ASP A 151 20.42 -8.70 -14.77
CA ASP A 151 20.06 -9.50 -15.95
C ASP A 151 20.63 -8.87 -17.24
N TYR A 152 20.73 -7.53 -17.31
CA TYR A 152 21.37 -6.83 -18.43
C TYR A 152 22.90 -6.98 -18.44
N VAL A 153 23.57 -6.81 -17.30
CA VAL A 153 25.03 -7.00 -17.20
C VAL A 153 25.42 -8.43 -17.52
N ASP A 154 24.73 -9.42 -16.94
CA ASP A 154 24.96 -10.84 -17.18
C ASP A 154 24.78 -11.16 -18.68
N SER A 155 23.77 -10.56 -19.34
CA SER A 155 23.59 -10.74 -20.79
C SER A 155 24.71 -10.15 -21.65
N ILE A 156 25.43 -9.13 -21.18
CA ILE A 156 26.60 -8.57 -21.88
C ILE A 156 27.83 -9.47 -21.66
N GLU A 157 28.02 -10.00 -20.45
CA GLU A 157 29.10 -10.93 -20.14
C GLU A 157 28.98 -12.24 -20.93
N ASP A 158 27.76 -12.78 -21.07
CA ASP A 158 27.49 -13.96 -21.90
C ASP A 158 27.82 -13.70 -23.39
N ILE A 159 27.55 -12.50 -23.92
CA ILE A 159 27.90 -12.14 -25.31
C ILE A 159 29.41 -12.03 -25.49
N LYS A 160 30.14 -11.47 -24.52
CA LYS A 160 31.61 -11.38 -24.57
C LYS A 160 32.28 -12.75 -24.45
N GLY A 161 31.80 -13.61 -23.56
CA GLY A 161 32.31 -14.97 -23.41
C GLY A 161 32.17 -15.83 -24.67
N ASN A 162 31.15 -15.56 -25.50
CA ASN A 162 30.99 -16.21 -26.79
C ASN A 162 31.92 -15.67 -27.89
N GLN A 163 32.39 -14.43 -27.81
CA GLN A 163 33.32 -13.86 -28.80
C GLN A 163 34.76 -14.36 -28.61
N ASP A 164 35.18 -14.61 -27.36
CA ASP A 164 36.52 -15.13 -27.07
C ASP A 164 36.66 -16.64 -27.41
N GLY A 165 35.55 -17.36 -27.63
CA GLY A 165 35.52 -18.78 -28.02
C GLY A 165 35.69 -19.06 -29.51
N ASP A 166 35.48 -18.05 -30.38
CA ASP A 166 35.52 -18.19 -31.85
C ASP A 166 36.88 -17.79 -32.47
N PHE A 167 37.90 -17.46 -31.66
CA PHE A 167 39.26 -17.12 -32.11
C PHE A 167 40.28 -18.27 -31.96
N ASN A 168 39.85 -19.52 -32.15
CA ASN A 168 40.75 -20.65 -32.37
C ASN A 168 40.65 -21.13 -33.83
N PHE A 169 41.36 -20.45 -34.73
CA PHE A 169 41.74 -20.94 -36.05
C PHE A 169 43.24 -21.22 -36.09
#